data_AF-A0A7L4GX46-F1
#
_entry.id   AF-A0A7L4GX46-F1
#
_cell.length_a   1.000
_cell.length_b   1.000
_cell.length_c   1.000
_cell.angle_alpha   90.00
_cell.angle_beta   90.00
_cell.angle_gamma   90.00
#
_symmetry.space_group_name_H-M   'P 1'
#
loop_
_entity.id
_entity.type
_entity.pdbx_description
1 polymer ?
#
loop_
_entity_poly.entity_id
_entity_poly.type
_entity_poly.pdbx_seq_one_letter_code
_entity_poly.pdbx_strand_id
1 'polypeptide(L)'
;GIPSTSAEDAAVAMNLGISFTEVTETLPNGLEKVINSGEVTGMTRQEALKAITQEAKNKGIGGDLTSDKLRDWLISRQRYWGTPIPIIHCQTCGTVPVPYEDLPVVLPSVTTFTGKGASPLETAPEWVNCSCPSLMSYFTRADLSFLNLIFSVIVFFSRPFNNDLADYWMPVDLYIGGKEHAVMHLFYARFLSHFCHDLKMTKHK
;
A
#
# COMPACT_ATOMS: atom_id res chain seq x y z
N GLY A 1 23.55 1.74 8.64
CA GLY A 1 23.50 1.99 7.19
C GLY A 1 24.90 1.81 6.63
N ILE A 2 25.41 2.77 5.86
CA ILE A 2 26.67 2.66 5.09
C ILE A 2 27.57 3.88 5.41
N PRO A 3 28.40 3.81 6.47
CA PRO A 3 29.19 4.93 6.99
C PRO A 3 29.99 5.73 5.96
N SER A 4 30.66 5.04 5.02
CA SER A 4 31.45 5.64 3.93
C SER A 4 30.66 6.55 2.97
N THR A 5 29.32 6.51 3.02
CA THR A 5 28.44 7.29 2.12
C THR A 5 27.38 8.10 2.86
N SER A 6 27.39 8.07 4.20
CA SER A 6 26.33 8.62 5.05
C SER A 6 26.94 9.16 6.34
N ALA A 7 26.96 10.49 6.49
CA ALA A 7 27.54 11.15 7.66
C ALA A 7 26.82 10.79 8.98
N GLU A 8 25.52 10.47 8.90
CA GLU A 8 24.73 9.98 10.03
C GLU A 8 25.18 8.58 10.46
N ASP A 9 25.39 7.67 9.49
CA ASP A 9 25.93 6.34 9.76
C ASP A 9 27.39 6.39 10.24
N ALA A 10 28.20 7.31 9.72
CA ALA A 10 29.57 7.53 10.16
C ALA A 10 29.62 7.99 11.63
N ALA A 11 28.77 8.95 12.02
CA ALA A 11 28.67 9.39 13.41
C ALA A 11 28.24 8.25 14.34
N VAL A 12 27.27 7.42 13.92
CA VAL A 12 26.85 6.23 14.70
C VAL A 12 27.98 5.20 14.80
N ALA A 13 28.70 4.91 13.71
CA ALA A 13 29.82 3.99 13.71
C ALA A 13 30.96 4.46 14.63
N MET A 14 31.35 5.74 14.54
CA MET A 14 32.36 6.34 15.41
C MET A 14 31.97 6.28 16.88
N ASN A 15 30.72 6.63 17.23
CA ASN A 15 30.21 6.58 18.61
C ASN A 15 30.17 5.16 19.19
N LEU A 16 30.06 4.12 18.34
CA LEU A 16 30.06 2.71 18.73
C LEU A 16 31.42 2.03 18.59
N GLY A 17 32.47 2.75 18.15
CA GLY A 17 33.80 2.17 17.91
C GLY A 17 33.86 1.19 16.72
N ILE A 18 32.90 1.24 15.81
CA ILE A 18 32.78 0.35 14.65
C ILE A 18 33.66 0.88 13.52
N SER A 19 34.64 0.08 13.10
CA SER A 19 35.43 0.36 11.89
C SER A 19 34.61 0.12 10.62
N PHE A 20 34.89 0.91 9.58
CA PHE A 20 34.30 0.79 8.26
C PHE A 20 35.35 1.06 7.16
N THR A 21 35.01 0.70 5.92
CA THR A 21 35.90 0.80 4.76
C THR A 21 35.21 1.60 3.67
N GLU A 22 35.97 2.45 2.96
CA GLU A 22 35.46 3.20 1.82
C GLU A 22 35.13 2.27 0.64
N VAL A 23 33.92 2.40 0.08
CA VAL A 23 33.44 1.65 -1.10
C VAL A 23 33.25 2.53 -2.34
N THR A 24 33.47 3.83 -2.22
CA THR A 24 33.35 4.82 -3.29
C THR A 24 34.53 5.78 -3.31
N GLU A 25 35.02 6.10 -4.50
CA GLU A 25 36.09 7.07 -4.75
C GLU A 25 35.58 8.17 -5.69
N THR A 26 35.81 9.44 -5.33
CA THR A 26 35.50 10.59 -6.18
C THR A 26 36.73 10.96 -7.01
N LEU A 27 36.62 10.79 -8.33
CA LEU A 27 37.71 11.06 -9.27
C LEU A 27 37.91 12.58 -9.47
N PRO A 28 39.09 13.03 -9.97
CA PRO A 28 39.39 14.46 -10.19
C PRO A 28 38.46 15.20 -11.16
N ASN A 29 37.63 14.48 -11.92
CA ASN A 29 36.61 15.02 -12.82
C ASN A 29 35.20 15.09 -12.18
N GLY A 30 35.08 14.78 -10.88
CA GLY A 30 33.81 14.78 -10.14
C GLY A 30 32.95 13.52 -10.30
N LEU A 31 33.43 12.49 -11.02
CA LEU A 31 32.70 11.23 -11.15
C LEU A 31 33.00 10.26 -9.99
N GLU A 32 31.96 9.57 -9.51
CA GLU A 32 32.08 8.53 -8.49
C GLU A 32 32.30 7.13 -9.09
N LYS A 33 33.31 6.44 -8.57
CA LYS A 33 33.72 5.08 -8.95
C LYS A 33 33.61 4.15 -7.73
N VAL A 34 33.21 2.91 -7.94
CA VAL A 34 33.10 1.91 -6.87
C VAL A 34 34.45 1.23 -6.63
N ILE A 35 34.86 1.14 -5.37
CA ILE A 35 36.11 0.52 -4.90
C ILE A 35 35.80 -0.57 -3.85
N ASN A 36 36.78 -1.43 -3.56
CA ASN A 36 36.71 -2.44 -2.47
C ASN A 36 35.47 -3.36 -2.46
N SER A 37 34.85 -3.58 -3.63
CA SER A 37 33.49 -4.16 -3.75
C SER A 37 33.43 -5.37 -4.70
N GLY A 38 34.44 -6.25 -4.67
CA GLY A 38 34.45 -7.47 -5.49
C GLY A 38 34.35 -7.19 -6.99
N GLU A 39 33.48 -7.91 -7.70
CA GLU A 39 33.34 -7.88 -9.17
C GLU A 39 32.91 -6.51 -9.73
N VAL A 40 32.26 -5.65 -8.94
CA VAL A 40 31.90 -4.27 -9.37
C VAL A 40 32.98 -3.24 -9.06
N THR A 41 34.11 -3.63 -8.46
CA THR A 41 35.28 -2.77 -8.26
C THR A 41 35.77 -2.25 -9.60
N GLY A 42 35.74 -0.93 -9.78
CA GLY A 42 36.14 -0.26 -11.01
C GLY A 42 34.99 0.34 -11.81
N MET A 43 33.75 -0.06 -11.58
CA MET A 43 32.56 0.48 -12.26
C MET A 43 32.19 1.89 -11.77
N THR A 44 31.48 2.68 -12.58
CA THR A 44 30.78 3.87 -12.08
C THR A 44 29.60 3.48 -11.20
N ARG A 45 29.13 4.41 -10.36
CA ARG A 45 27.98 4.17 -9.46
C ARG A 45 26.70 3.72 -10.19
N GLN A 46 26.47 4.17 -11.43
CA GLN A 46 25.31 3.75 -12.24
C GLN A 46 25.45 2.33 -12.81
N GLU A 47 26.64 1.98 -13.30
CA GLU A 47 26.94 0.63 -13.81
C GLU A 47 26.89 -0.41 -12.67
N ALA A 48 27.50 -0.10 -11.52
CA ALA A 48 27.47 -0.95 -10.34
C ALA A 48 26.04 -1.18 -9.83
N LEU A 49 25.21 -0.13 -9.75
CA LEU A 49 23.79 -0.27 -9.38
C LEU A 49 23.06 -1.23 -10.33
N LYS A 50 23.28 -1.12 -11.65
CA LYS A 50 22.67 -2.01 -12.64
C LYS A 50 23.18 -3.45 -12.54
N ALA A 51 24.48 -3.64 -12.31
CA ALA A 51 25.08 -4.96 -12.12
C ALA A 51 24.52 -5.66 -10.88
N ILE A 52 24.58 -5.00 -9.71
CA ILE A 52 24.11 -5.54 -8.42
C ILE A 52 22.61 -5.85 -8.47
N THR A 53 21.78 -4.97 -9.04
CA THR A 53 20.33 -5.21 -9.12
C THR A 53 19.99 -6.35 -10.07
N GLN A 54 20.71 -6.51 -11.19
CA GLN A 54 20.52 -7.68 -12.06
C GLN A 54 21.01 -8.97 -11.39
N GLU A 55 22.13 -8.95 -10.69
CA GLU A 55 22.67 -10.09 -9.96
C GLU A 55 21.72 -10.55 -8.83
N ALA A 56 21.19 -9.60 -8.05
CA ALA A 56 20.22 -9.88 -6.99
C ALA A 56 18.92 -10.48 -7.55
N LYS A 57 18.45 -10.03 -8.73
CA LYS A 57 17.32 -10.65 -9.44
C LYS A 57 17.67 -12.06 -9.94
N ASN A 58 18.84 -12.27 -10.53
CA ASN A 58 19.31 -13.59 -10.98
C ASN A 58 19.43 -14.59 -9.81
N LYS A 59 19.80 -14.12 -8.61
CA LYS A 59 19.90 -14.91 -7.38
C LYS A 59 18.59 -15.08 -6.61
N GLY A 60 17.50 -14.43 -7.03
CA GLY A 60 16.20 -14.48 -6.33
C GLY A 60 16.18 -13.78 -4.96
N ILE A 61 17.15 -12.89 -4.68
CA ILE A 61 17.32 -12.18 -3.39
C ILE A 61 17.13 -10.66 -3.51
N GLY A 62 16.77 -10.17 -4.70
CA GLY A 62 16.45 -8.77 -4.97
C GLY A 62 14.95 -8.51 -5.09
N GLY A 63 14.60 -7.22 -5.20
CA GLY A 63 13.26 -6.75 -5.55
C GLY A 63 13.30 -5.73 -6.68
N ASP A 64 12.18 -5.06 -6.93
CA ASP A 64 12.13 -3.86 -7.76
C ASP A 64 12.53 -2.60 -6.96
N LEU A 65 13.00 -1.57 -7.67
CA LEU A 65 13.49 -0.35 -7.05
C LEU A 65 12.30 0.50 -6.55
N THR A 66 12.15 0.57 -5.23
CA THR A 66 11.11 1.35 -4.53
C THR A 66 11.67 2.68 -4.01
N SER A 67 10.79 3.58 -3.55
CA SER A 67 11.21 4.80 -2.85
C SER A 67 11.24 4.60 -1.34
N ASP A 68 12.38 4.97 -0.75
CA ASP A 68 12.63 5.20 0.67
C ASP A 68 11.58 6.06 1.40
N LYS A 69 10.87 6.95 0.68
CA LYS A 69 9.90 7.91 1.22
C LYS A 69 8.45 7.52 1.04
N LEU A 70 8.13 6.67 0.06
CA LEU A 70 6.76 6.17 -0.13
C LEU A 70 6.43 5.14 0.95
N ARG A 71 5.18 5.14 1.41
CA ARG A 71 4.63 4.22 2.41
C ARG A 71 3.26 3.75 1.93
N ASP A 72 2.86 2.56 2.36
CA ASP A 72 1.56 2.01 2.02
C ASP A 72 0.43 2.94 2.47
N TRP A 73 -0.62 3.00 1.66
CA TRP A 73 -1.76 3.86 1.96
C TRP A 73 -2.58 3.24 3.10
N LEU A 74 -2.36 3.74 4.32
CA LEU A 74 -3.19 3.42 5.47
C LEU A 74 -4.60 3.98 5.21
N ILE A 75 -5.51 3.12 4.74
CA ILE A 75 -6.92 3.45 4.42
C ILE A 75 -7.83 3.43 5.65
N SER A 76 -7.56 2.56 6.62
CA SER A 76 -8.50 2.26 7.71
C SER A 76 -8.55 3.35 8.81
N ARG A 77 -9.74 3.62 9.36
CA ARG A 77 -10.01 4.72 10.30
C ARG A 77 -11.01 4.30 11.38
N GLN A 78 -10.73 4.68 12.63
CA GLN A 78 -11.62 4.53 13.78
C GLN A 78 -12.64 5.68 13.78
N ARG A 79 -13.55 5.71 12.81
CA ARG A 79 -14.55 6.78 12.59
C ARG A 79 -15.84 6.20 12.01
N TYR A 80 -16.97 6.45 12.65
CA TYR A 80 -18.30 6.00 12.21
C TYR A 80 -18.62 6.34 10.76
N TRP A 81 -18.42 7.59 10.34
CA TRP A 81 -18.91 8.07 9.05
C TRP A 81 -17.93 7.75 7.90
N GLY A 82 -18.11 6.55 7.32
CA GLY A 82 -17.46 6.06 6.11
C GLY A 82 -18.08 4.72 5.68
N THR A 83 -17.86 4.26 4.46
CA THR A 83 -18.34 2.92 4.05
C THR A 83 -17.52 1.83 4.76
N PRO A 84 -18.15 0.80 5.35
CA PRO A 84 -17.45 -0.34 5.95
C PRO A 84 -16.45 -1.02 5.00
N ILE A 85 -15.39 -1.61 5.55
CA ILE A 85 -14.51 -2.49 4.77
C ILE A 85 -15.19 -3.87 4.66
N PRO A 86 -15.32 -4.47 3.47
CA PRO A 86 -16.01 -5.76 3.26
C PRO A 86 -15.13 -6.96 3.66
N ILE A 87 -14.73 -7.03 4.93
CA ILE A 87 -13.80 -8.03 5.48
C ILE A 87 -14.32 -8.56 6.82
N ILE A 88 -14.60 -9.87 6.87
CA ILE A 88 -15.02 -10.61 8.06
C ILE A 88 -13.77 -11.19 8.73
N HIS A 89 -13.63 -11.03 10.06
CA HIS A 89 -12.62 -11.76 10.84
C HIS A 89 -13.25 -13.00 11.49
N CYS A 90 -12.96 -14.17 10.91
CA CYS A 90 -13.34 -15.47 11.43
C CYS A 90 -12.21 -16.04 12.30
N GLN A 91 -12.53 -16.62 13.46
CA GLN A 91 -11.53 -17.21 14.35
C GLN A 91 -10.83 -18.43 13.73
N THR A 92 -11.50 -19.16 12.83
CA THR A 92 -10.98 -20.38 12.18
C THR A 92 -10.32 -20.09 10.84
N CYS A 93 -10.89 -19.18 10.04
CA CYS A 93 -10.40 -18.88 8.68
C CYS A 93 -9.52 -17.62 8.60
N GLY A 94 -9.43 -16.83 9.66
CA GLY A 94 -8.76 -15.53 9.64
C GLY A 94 -9.56 -14.48 8.87
N THR A 95 -8.87 -13.71 8.04
CA THR A 95 -9.41 -12.58 7.28
C THR A 95 -10.10 -13.08 5.99
N VAL A 96 -11.43 -12.95 5.91
CA VAL A 96 -12.26 -13.46 4.80
C VAL A 96 -13.01 -12.28 4.14
N PRO A 97 -13.01 -12.14 2.81
CA PRO A 97 -13.82 -11.11 2.14
C PRO A 97 -15.33 -11.42 2.23
N VAL A 98 -16.15 -10.38 2.30
CA VAL A 98 -17.60 -10.49 2.09
C VAL A 98 -17.86 -10.88 0.63
N PRO A 99 -18.77 -11.84 0.33
CA PRO A 99 -19.14 -12.21 -1.04
C PRO A 99 -19.66 -11.01 -1.85
N TYR A 100 -19.46 -11.02 -3.17
CA TYR A 100 -19.84 -9.89 -4.04
C TYR A 100 -21.36 -9.68 -4.08
N GLU A 101 -22.11 -10.76 -3.91
CA GLU A 101 -23.57 -10.83 -3.81
C GLU A 101 -24.13 -10.28 -2.48
N ASP A 102 -23.33 -10.30 -1.40
CA ASP A 102 -23.69 -9.79 -0.08
C ASP A 102 -23.31 -8.32 0.12
N LEU A 103 -22.75 -7.67 -0.92
CA LEU A 103 -22.51 -6.23 -0.92
C LEU A 103 -23.82 -5.47 -1.18
N PRO A 104 -23.94 -4.19 -0.76
CA PRO A 104 -22.97 -3.45 0.04
C PRO A 104 -23.14 -3.76 1.53
N VAL A 105 -22.02 -3.84 2.26
CA VAL A 105 -22.07 -3.84 3.73
C VAL A 105 -22.60 -2.47 4.19
N VAL A 106 -23.88 -2.41 4.53
CA VAL A 106 -24.56 -1.17 4.94
C VAL A 106 -24.04 -0.71 6.29
N LEU A 107 -23.77 0.59 6.44
CA LEU A 107 -23.39 1.20 7.72
C LEU A 107 -24.59 1.17 8.69
N PRO A 108 -24.47 0.65 9.92
CA PRO A 108 -25.60 0.55 10.85
C PRO A 108 -25.90 1.92 11.47
N SER A 109 -27.13 2.12 11.94
CA SER A 109 -27.50 3.34 12.66
C SER A 109 -27.00 3.27 14.11
N VAL A 110 -26.01 4.10 14.46
CA VAL A 110 -25.49 4.22 15.84
C VAL A 110 -25.89 5.55 16.44
N THR A 111 -26.37 5.53 17.68
CA THR A 111 -26.86 6.71 18.41
C THR A 111 -25.84 7.32 19.37
N THR A 112 -24.82 6.55 19.79
CA THR A 112 -23.86 6.95 20.84
C THR A 112 -22.49 7.25 20.23
N PHE A 113 -22.00 8.48 20.40
CA PHE A 113 -20.68 8.90 19.92
C PHE A 113 -19.83 9.46 21.07
N THR A 114 -18.84 8.67 21.51
CA THR A 114 -17.90 9.06 22.60
C THR A 114 -16.88 10.12 22.18
N GLY A 115 -16.64 10.27 20.88
CA GLY A 115 -15.60 11.16 20.31
C GLY A 115 -14.16 10.75 20.60
N LYS A 116 -13.92 9.70 21.39
CA LYS A 116 -12.61 9.22 21.85
C LYS A 116 -12.59 7.70 21.98
N GLY A 117 -11.43 7.10 21.74
CA GLY A 117 -11.22 5.66 21.89
C GLY A 117 -11.51 4.89 20.59
N ALA A 118 -12.21 3.78 20.74
CA ALA A 118 -12.46 2.78 19.70
C ALA A 118 -13.54 3.22 18.68
N SER A 119 -13.86 2.37 17.71
CA SER A 119 -14.85 2.67 16.67
C SER A 119 -16.27 2.66 17.24
N PRO A 120 -17.13 3.66 16.95
CA PRO A 120 -18.54 3.62 17.36
C PRO A 120 -19.33 2.44 16.78
N LEU A 121 -18.82 1.73 15.76
CA LEU A 121 -19.46 0.51 15.27
C LEU A 121 -19.34 -0.66 16.25
N GLU A 122 -18.37 -0.64 17.17
CA GLU A 122 -18.21 -1.67 18.21
C GLU A 122 -19.40 -1.68 19.21
N THR A 123 -20.22 -0.63 19.24
CA THR A 123 -21.46 -0.60 20.05
C THR A 123 -22.71 -1.13 19.31
N ALA A 124 -22.57 -1.66 18.09
CA ALA A 124 -23.65 -2.26 17.29
C ALA A 124 -23.44 -3.78 17.10
N PRO A 125 -23.66 -4.62 18.14
CA PRO A 125 -23.31 -6.04 18.10
C PRO A 125 -24.10 -6.80 17.03
N GLU A 126 -25.34 -6.42 16.74
CA GLU A 126 -26.15 -6.96 15.65
C GLU A 126 -25.61 -6.67 14.23
N TRP A 127 -24.63 -5.76 14.11
CA TRP A 127 -23.90 -5.48 12.86
C TRP A 127 -22.48 -6.05 12.87
N VAL A 128 -21.79 -6.00 14.02
CA VAL A 128 -20.43 -6.53 14.17
C VAL A 128 -20.40 -8.05 14.07
N ASN A 129 -21.42 -8.75 14.57
CA ASN A 129 -21.46 -10.22 14.59
C ASN A 129 -22.11 -10.77 13.32
N CYS A 130 -21.35 -11.55 12.56
CA CYS A 130 -21.81 -12.21 11.34
C CYS A 130 -21.36 -13.68 11.27
N SER A 131 -21.97 -14.44 10.35
CA SER A 131 -21.56 -15.82 10.04
C SER A 131 -20.44 -15.80 9.01
N CYS A 132 -19.45 -16.69 9.15
CA CYS A 132 -18.38 -16.82 8.15
C CYS A 132 -18.87 -17.56 6.89
N PRO A 133 -18.82 -16.96 5.69
CA PRO A 133 -19.33 -17.58 4.45
C PRO A 133 -18.56 -18.86 4.08
N SER A 134 -17.24 -18.91 4.37
CA SER A 134 -16.42 -20.10 4.14
C SER A 134 -16.87 -21.29 4.98
N LEU A 135 -17.26 -21.06 6.25
CA LEU A 135 -17.73 -22.12 7.16
C LEU A 135 -19.19 -22.50 6.92
N MET A 136 -20.03 -21.61 6.39
CA MET A 136 -21.44 -21.91 6.09
C MET A 136 -21.63 -23.06 5.06
N SER A 137 -20.58 -23.44 4.33
CA SER A 137 -20.56 -24.65 3.49
C SER A 137 -20.56 -25.97 4.29
N TYR A 138 -20.25 -25.94 5.59
CA TYR A 138 -20.26 -27.08 6.51
C TYR A 138 -21.21 -26.82 7.69
N PHE A 139 -22.27 -27.63 7.76
CA PHE A 139 -23.44 -27.49 8.65
C PHE A 139 -23.21 -26.89 10.07
N THR A 140 -23.94 -25.80 10.32
CA THR A 140 -24.51 -25.40 11.64
C THR A 140 -23.57 -25.34 12.85
N ARG A 141 -22.94 -24.17 13.07
CA ARG A 141 -22.80 -23.57 14.41
C ARG A 141 -22.68 -22.04 14.34
N ALA A 142 -23.07 -21.37 15.42
CA ALA A 142 -23.14 -19.90 15.52
C ALA A 142 -21.81 -19.33 16.03
N ASP A 143 -20.74 -19.49 15.24
CA ASP A 143 -19.41 -18.97 15.58
C ASP A 143 -19.32 -17.48 15.21
N LEU A 144 -19.54 -16.64 16.23
CA LEU A 144 -19.56 -15.17 16.14
C LEU A 144 -18.25 -14.64 15.53
N SER A 145 -18.33 -14.20 14.27
CA SER A 145 -17.23 -13.55 13.55
C SER A 145 -17.34 -12.03 13.75
N PHE A 146 -16.23 -11.38 14.14
CA PHE A 146 -16.21 -9.96 14.52
C PHE A 146 -15.78 -9.09 13.34
N LEU A 147 -16.69 -8.31 12.78
CA LEU A 147 -16.40 -7.31 11.74
C LEU A 147 -15.71 -6.08 12.35
N ASN A 148 -14.53 -5.70 11.83
CA ASN A 148 -13.77 -4.56 12.34
C ASN A 148 -13.20 -3.67 11.22
N LEU A 149 -13.49 -2.37 11.34
CA LEU A 149 -12.91 -1.23 10.62
C LEU A 149 -13.46 -0.88 9.21
N ILE A 150 -13.15 0.36 8.80
CA ILE A 150 -13.78 1.26 7.81
C ILE A 150 -12.58 2.04 7.22
N PHE A 151 -12.32 2.44 5.95
CA PHE A 151 -12.97 2.68 4.65
C PHE A 151 -11.93 2.17 3.58
N SER A 152 -12.06 2.07 2.24
CA SER A 152 -12.95 2.52 1.14
C SER A 152 -12.77 1.50 -0.04
N VAL A 153 -13.39 1.50 -1.24
CA VAL A 153 -13.64 2.52 -2.29
C VAL A 153 -14.80 2.03 -3.22
N ILE A 154 -15.67 2.96 -3.67
CA ILE A 154 -16.76 2.83 -4.67
C ILE A 154 -17.92 1.86 -4.31
N VAL A 155 -19.13 2.24 -4.76
CA VAL A 155 -20.41 1.54 -4.59
C VAL A 155 -21.00 1.16 -5.96
N PHE A 156 -21.40 -0.11 -6.09
CA PHE A 156 -22.38 -0.68 -7.03
C PHE A 156 -22.41 -0.23 -8.50
N PHE A 157 -21.80 -1.08 -9.35
CA PHE A 157 -22.53 -2.05 -10.17
C PHE A 157 -21.69 -3.34 -10.20
N SER A 158 -22.00 -4.32 -11.06
CA SER A 158 -21.12 -5.49 -11.33
C SER A 158 -19.72 -5.10 -11.85
N ARG A 159 -19.56 -3.84 -12.27
CA ARG A 159 -18.30 -3.09 -12.34
C ARG A 159 -18.55 -1.68 -11.78
N PRO A 160 -17.56 -0.99 -11.19
CA PRO A 160 -17.74 0.37 -10.64
C PRO A 160 -18.10 1.44 -11.68
N PHE A 161 -17.88 1.16 -12.97
CA PHE A 161 -18.28 2.00 -14.11
C PHE A 161 -18.36 1.14 -15.38
N ASN A 162 -18.96 1.68 -16.45
CA ASN A 162 -18.94 1.08 -17.78
C ASN A 162 -17.60 1.40 -18.48
N ASN A 163 -16.92 0.37 -19.01
CA ASN A 163 -15.63 0.49 -19.69
C ASN A 163 -15.68 1.44 -20.89
N ASP A 164 -16.67 1.32 -21.76
CA ASP A 164 -16.75 2.08 -23.03
C ASP A 164 -16.92 3.57 -22.78
N LEU A 165 -17.71 3.94 -21.77
CA LEU A 165 -17.89 5.32 -21.31
C LEU A 165 -16.62 5.86 -20.65
N ALA A 166 -15.92 5.07 -19.84
CA ALA A 166 -14.63 5.47 -19.28
C ALA A 166 -13.58 5.70 -20.38
N ASP A 167 -13.52 4.80 -21.36
CA ASP A 167 -12.60 4.87 -22.49
C ASP A 167 -12.94 5.99 -23.50
N TYR A 168 -14.18 6.49 -23.49
CA TYR A 168 -14.60 7.65 -24.27
C TYR A 168 -14.33 8.99 -23.56
N TRP A 169 -14.60 9.07 -22.24
CA TRP A 169 -14.53 10.33 -21.47
C TRP A 169 -13.19 10.60 -20.77
N MET A 170 -12.30 9.60 -20.68
CA MET A 170 -10.94 9.77 -20.14
C MET A 170 -9.91 9.92 -21.29
N PRO A 171 -8.71 10.47 -21.02
CA PRO A 171 -8.30 11.14 -19.78
C PRO A 171 -8.99 12.50 -19.58
N VAL A 172 -8.90 13.07 -18.38
CA VAL A 172 -9.38 14.44 -18.11
C VAL A 172 -8.44 15.45 -18.79
N ASP A 173 -8.91 16.14 -19.83
CA ASP A 173 -8.11 17.12 -20.60
C ASP A 173 -7.57 18.28 -19.74
N LEU A 174 -8.40 18.78 -18.81
CA LEU A 174 -8.08 19.91 -17.93
C LEU A 174 -8.62 19.68 -16.52
N TYR A 175 -7.72 19.42 -15.58
CA TYR A 175 -8.05 19.36 -14.16
C TYR A 175 -7.65 20.66 -13.45
N ILE A 176 -8.60 21.29 -12.75
CA ILE A 176 -8.39 22.54 -12.01
C ILE A 176 -8.60 22.25 -10.51
N GLY A 177 -7.56 22.52 -9.72
CA GLY A 177 -7.56 22.33 -8.27
C GLY A 177 -6.39 23.04 -7.60
N GLY A 178 -6.43 23.20 -6.27
CA GLY A 178 -5.38 23.86 -5.52
C GLY A 178 -4.19 22.96 -5.17
N LYS A 179 -3.08 23.60 -4.76
CA LYS A 179 -1.79 22.95 -4.52
C LYS A 179 -1.80 21.99 -3.32
N GLU A 180 -2.73 22.16 -2.39
CA GLU A 180 -2.96 21.27 -1.24
C GLU A 180 -3.29 19.83 -1.65
N HIS A 181 -3.84 19.62 -2.85
CA HIS A 181 -4.17 18.29 -3.37
C HIS A 181 -3.00 17.59 -4.10
N ALA A 182 -1.88 18.27 -4.32
CA ALA A 182 -0.80 17.81 -5.20
C ALA A 182 -0.09 16.53 -4.76
N VAL A 183 0.10 16.32 -3.45
CA VAL A 183 0.89 15.20 -2.90
C VAL A 183 0.04 13.97 -2.60
N MET A 184 -1.21 14.15 -2.14
CA MET A 184 -2.10 13.05 -1.75
C MET A 184 -3.13 12.73 -2.83
N HIS A 185 -4.05 13.66 -3.11
CA HIS A 185 -5.21 13.37 -3.98
C HIS A 185 -4.78 13.01 -5.40
N LEU A 186 -3.89 13.80 -6.03
CA LEU A 186 -3.39 13.50 -7.38
C LEU A 186 -2.56 12.21 -7.43
N PHE A 187 -1.90 11.82 -6.34
CA PHE A 187 -1.18 10.55 -6.26
C PHE A 187 -2.15 9.36 -6.17
N TYR A 188 -3.14 9.41 -5.27
CA TYR A 188 -4.14 8.34 -5.13
C TYR A 188 -5.05 8.21 -6.36
N ALA A 189 -5.38 9.32 -7.03
CA ALA A 189 -6.13 9.29 -8.28
C ALA A 189 -5.35 8.56 -9.39
N ARG A 190 -4.04 8.84 -9.54
CA ARG A 190 -3.17 8.13 -10.48
C ARG A 190 -2.96 6.66 -10.12
N PHE A 191 -2.83 6.34 -8.82
CA PHE A 191 -2.77 4.96 -8.35
C PHE A 191 -4.04 4.17 -8.73
N LEU A 192 -5.22 4.73 -8.50
CA LEU A 192 -6.50 4.12 -8.89
C LEU A 192 -6.67 4.02 -10.42
N SER A 193 -6.16 4.99 -11.17
CA SER A 193 -6.11 4.94 -12.64
C SER A 193 -5.28 3.76 -13.13
N HIS A 194 -4.04 3.62 -12.64
CA HIS A 194 -3.15 2.50 -12.97
C HIS A 194 -3.75 1.14 -12.52
N PHE A 195 -4.39 1.07 -11.35
CA PHE A 195 -5.07 -0.14 -10.87
C PHE A 195 -6.25 -0.55 -11.78
N CYS A 196 -7.10 0.39 -12.18
CA CYS A 196 -8.19 0.14 -13.13
C CYS A 196 -7.68 -0.25 -14.53
N HIS A 197 -6.59 0.36 -15.00
CA HIS A 197 -5.90 -0.02 -16.23
C HIS A 197 -5.41 -1.47 -16.18
N ASP A 198 -4.69 -1.85 -15.11
CA ASP A 198 -4.08 -3.17 -14.99
C ASP A 198 -5.15 -4.28 -14.81
N LEU A 199 -6.31 -3.95 -14.23
CA LEU A 199 -7.52 -4.79 -14.24
C LEU A 199 -8.33 -4.77 -15.56
N LYS A 200 -7.86 -4.06 -16.59
CA LYS A 200 -8.51 -3.91 -17.92
C LYS A 200 -9.92 -3.32 -17.84
N MET A 201 -10.11 -2.39 -16.90
CA MET A 201 -11.37 -1.64 -16.74
C MET A 201 -11.38 -0.35 -17.58
N THR A 202 -10.21 0.14 -17.98
CA THR A 202 -10.02 1.19 -18.99
C THR A 202 -8.72 0.96 -19.77
N LYS A 203 -8.63 1.46 -21.01
CA LYS A 203 -7.40 1.51 -21.82
C LYS A 203 -6.42 2.61 -21.41
N HIS A 204 -6.87 3.59 -20.61
CA HIS A 204 -6.08 4.76 -20.21
C HIS A 204 -5.31 4.48 -18.91
N LYS A 205 -4.11 5.07 -18.75
CA LYS A 205 -3.18 4.74 -17.65
C LYS A 205 -2.96 5.90 -16.68
#